data_AF-V2V318-F1
#
_entry.id   AF-V2V318-F1
#
_cell.length_a   1.000
_cell.length_b   1.000
_cell.length_c   1.000
_cell.angle_alpha   90.00
_cell.angle_beta   90.00
_cell.angle_gamma   90.00
#
_symmetry.space_group_name_H-M   'P 1'
#
loop_
_entity.id
_entity.type
_entity.pdbx_description
1 polymer ?
#
loop_
_entity_poly.entity_id
_entity_poly.type
_entity_poly.pdbx_seq_one_letter_code
_entity_poly.pdbx_strand_id
1 'polypeptide(L)'
;MLMTSTHATELEKCAGIEYAADTLMTFHQMGSDVEKAKGIYAQLFKEEGEIFNRIVDEVKNSPIYTDEKEAEKAIENFKNKWKEYCLENNIH
;
A
#
# COMPACT_ATOMS: atom_id res chain seq x y z
N MET A 1 13.60 18.86 28.99
CA MET A 1 12.75 19.13 27.81
C MET A 1 12.99 17.99 26.84
N LEU A 2 12.03 17.09 26.69
CA LEU A 2 12.07 16.02 25.70
C LEU A 2 11.87 16.69 24.33
N MET A 3 12.94 16.79 23.54
CA MET A 3 12.82 17.14 22.13
C MET A 3 12.17 15.94 21.44
N THR A 4 10.85 15.96 21.34
CA THR A 4 10.11 15.02 20.50
C THR A 4 10.55 15.25 19.07
N SER A 5 11.23 14.25 18.50
CA SER A 5 11.67 14.21 17.11
C SER A 5 10.47 14.43 16.19
N THR A 6 10.31 15.64 15.66
CA THR A 6 9.25 16.00 14.70
C THR A 6 9.60 15.61 13.27
N HIS A 7 10.62 14.79 13.07
CA HIS A 7 11.09 14.39 11.75
C HIS A 7 11.27 12.87 11.76
N ALA A 8 10.16 12.12 11.80
CA ALA A 8 10.14 10.90 10.97
C ALA A 8 10.63 11.37 9.61
N THR A 9 11.79 10.86 9.19
CA THR A 9 12.47 11.39 8.01
C THR A 9 11.47 11.39 6.84
N GLU A 10 11.54 12.34 5.90
CA GLU A 10 10.62 12.31 4.76
C GLU A 10 10.65 10.97 3.99
N LEU A 11 11.72 10.18 4.19
CA LEU A 11 11.85 8.80 3.75
C LEU A 11 10.88 7.80 4.41
N GLU A 12 10.47 8.04 5.66
CA GLU A 12 9.52 7.20 6.41
C GLU A 12 8.06 7.65 6.16
N LYS A 13 7.86 8.87 5.67
CA LYS A 13 6.53 9.33 5.25
C LYS A 13 6.03 8.40 4.15
N CYS A 14 4.82 7.87 4.33
CA CYS A 14 4.18 6.94 3.40
C CYS A 14 4.81 5.54 3.28
N ALA A 15 5.87 5.20 4.03
CA ALA A 15 6.51 3.90 3.94
C ALA A 15 5.54 2.74 4.26
N GLY A 16 4.60 2.95 5.18
CA GLY A 16 3.55 1.96 5.49
C GLY A 16 2.58 1.75 4.32
N ILE A 17 2.20 2.81 3.61
CA ILE A 17 1.32 2.76 2.42
C ILE A 17 2.06 2.12 1.25
N GLU A 18 3.31 2.51 1.00
CA GLU A 18 4.19 1.92 -0.01
C GLU A 18 4.32 0.40 0.21
N TYR A 19 4.65 -0.01 1.44
CA TYR A 19 4.80 -1.42 1.81
C TYR A 19 3.51 -2.22 1.63
N ALA A 20 2.37 -1.66 2.05
CA ALA A 20 1.09 -2.36 1.90
C ALA A 20 0.67 -2.48 0.43
N ALA A 21 0.85 -1.44 -0.37
CA ALA A 21 0.54 -1.47 -1.80
C ALA A 21 1.40 -2.52 -2.53
N ASP A 22 2.71 -2.54 -2.25
CA ASP A 22 3.65 -3.54 -2.78
C ASP A 22 3.25 -4.98 -2.39
N THR A 23 3.03 -5.20 -1.09
CA THR A 23 2.70 -6.52 -0.54
C THR A 23 1.38 -7.05 -1.10
N LEU A 24 0.33 -6.23 -1.10
CA LEU A 24 -0.99 -6.63 -1.58
C LEU A 24 -0.99 -6.90 -3.08
N MET A 25 -0.34 -6.04 -3.88
CA MET A 25 -0.26 -6.26 -5.31
C MET A 25 0.56 -7.52 -5.63
N THR A 26 1.65 -7.77 -4.91
CA THR A 26 2.43 -9.01 -5.04
C THR A 26 1.58 -10.25 -4.76
N PHE A 27 0.86 -10.28 -3.64
CA PHE A 27 -0.02 -11.41 -3.31
C PHE A 27 -1.12 -11.62 -4.35
N HIS A 28 -1.69 -10.54 -4.88
CA HIS A 28 -2.67 -10.63 -5.95
C HIS A 28 -2.09 -11.17 -7.25
N GLN A 29 -0.89 -10.74 -7.66
CA GLN A 29 -0.18 -11.33 -8.82
C GLN A 29 0.12 -12.82 -8.61
N MET A 30 0.33 -13.26 -7.38
CA MET A 30 0.47 -14.69 -7.02
C MET A 30 -0.87 -15.45 -6.99
N GLY A 31 -2.00 -14.80 -7.27
CA GLY A 31 -3.33 -15.40 -7.24
C GLY A 31 -3.95 -15.52 -5.85
N SER A 32 -3.44 -14.79 -4.86
CA SER A 32 -4.00 -14.78 -3.51
C SER A 32 -5.21 -13.87 -3.43
N ASP A 33 -6.21 -14.28 -2.64
CA ASP A 33 -7.35 -13.43 -2.29
C ASP A 33 -6.94 -12.38 -1.25
N VAL A 34 -6.80 -11.13 -1.71
CA VAL A 34 -6.42 -9.98 -0.90
C VAL A 34 -7.60 -9.36 -0.13
N GLU A 35 -8.87 -9.73 -0.40
CA GLU A 35 -10.02 -9.11 0.26
C GLU A 35 -10.00 -9.38 1.78
N LYS A 36 -9.47 -10.53 2.19
CA LYS A 36 -9.28 -10.90 3.61
C LYS A 36 -8.36 -9.93 4.35
N ALA A 37 -7.47 -9.24 3.64
CA ALA A 37 -6.59 -8.25 4.23
C ALA A 37 -7.36 -7.06 4.83
N LYS A 38 -8.52 -6.69 4.27
CA LYS A 38 -9.35 -5.60 4.81
C LYS A 38 -9.71 -5.81 6.27
N GLY A 39 -10.09 -7.04 6.65
CA GLY A 39 -10.45 -7.37 8.03
C GLY A 39 -9.26 -7.23 9.00
N ILE A 40 -8.05 -7.53 8.54
CA ILE A 40 -6.82 -7.42 9.32
C ILE A 40 -6.40 -5.95 9.44
N TYR A 41 -6.32 -5.23 8.33
CA TYR A 41 -5.90 -3.84 8.31
C TYR A 41 -6.89 -2.91 9.02
N ALA A 42 -8.20 -3.14 8.90
CA ALA A 42 -9.20 -2.38 9.65
C ALA A 42 -9.11 -2.56 11.18
N GLN A 43 -8.58 -3.70 11.64
CA GLN A 43 -8.33 -3.93 13.07
C GLN A 43 -7.03 -3.27 13.54
N LEU A 44 -6.00 -3.28 12.71
CA LEU A 44 -4.66 -2.78 13.05
C LEU A 44 -4.54 -1.25 12.93
N PHE A 45 -5.20 -0.65 11.93
CA PHE A 45 -5.04 0.74 11.53
C PHE A 45 -6.40 1.43 11.50
N LYS A 46 -6.88 1.87 12.66
CA LYS A 46 -8.23 2.46 12.79
C LYS A 46 -8.36 3.81 12.08
N GLU A 47 -7.28 4.59 11.99
CA GLU A 47 -7.28 5.92 11.35
C GLU A 47 -6.94 5.81 9.87
N GLU A 48 -6.03 4.90 9.48
CA GLU A 48 -5.65 4.65 8.08
C GLU A 48 -6.49 3.56 7.39
N GLY A 49 -7.52 3.00 8.06
CA GLY A 49 -8.30 1.87 7.55
C GLY A 49 -9.01 2.16 6.22
N GLU A 50 -9.41 3.41 5.98
CA GLU A 50 -10.03 3.80 4.71
C GLU A 50 -9.05 3.76 3.53
N ILE A 51 -7.79 4.18 3.73
CA ILE A 51 -6.79 4.12 2.67
C ILE A 51 -6.42 2.67 2.36
N PHE A 52 -6.25 1.83 3.38
CA PHE A 52 -5.99 0.40 3.15
C PHE A 52 -7.14 -0.30 2.44
N ASN A 53 -8.39 0.02 2.77
CA ASN A 53 -9.54 -0.53 2.05
C ASN A 53 -9.53 -0.15 0.56
N ARG A 54 -9.20 1.11 0.25
CA ARG A 54 -9.06 1.56 -1.15
C ARG A 54 -7.92 0.84 -1.88
N ILE A 55 -6.77 0.66 -1.23
CA ILE A 55 -5.66 -0.11 -1.80
C ILE A 55 -6.14 -1.53 -2.17
N VAL A 56 -6.80 -2.23 -1.24
CA VAL A 56 -7.31 -3.59 -1.50
C VAL A 56 -8.34 -3.60 -2.64
N ASP A 57 -9.24 -2.62 -2.67
CA ASP A 57 -10.24 -2.51 -3.74
C ASP A 57 -9.62 -2.24 -5.12
N GLU A 58 -8.53 -1.49 -5.21
CA GLU A 58 -7.83 -1.33 -6.47
C GLU A 58 -7.02 -2.57 -6.86
N VAL A 59 -6.31 -3.19 -5.90
CA VAL A 59 -5.51 -4.40 -6.16
C VAL A 59 -6.38 -5.51 -6.74
N LYS A 60 -7.52 -5.82 -6.11
CA LYS A 60 -8.37 -6.95 -6.54
C LYS A 60 -8.96 -6.78 -7.94
N ASN A 61 -9.11 -5.54 -8.39
CA ASN A 61 -9.62 -5.20 -9.72
C ASN A 61 -8.49 -5.08 -10.76
N SER A 62 -7.23 -5.20 -10.33
CA SER A 62 -6.09 -5.19 -11.24
C SER A 62 -5.96 -6.54 -11.95
N PRO A 63 -5.49 -6.57 -13.21
CA PRO A 63 -5.21 -7.82 -13.90
C PRO A 63 -4.08 -8.61 -13.21
N ILE A 64 -4.15 -9.93 -13.30
CA ILE A 64 -3.05 -10.85 -12.93
C ILE A 64 -2.30 -11.19 -14.21
N TYR A 65 -0.99 -10.94 -14.22
CA TYR A 65 -0.13 -11.18 -15.36
C TYR A 65 0.56 -12.54 -15.23
N THR A 66 0.61 -13.30 -16.32
CA THR A 66 1.36 -14.56 -16.38
C THR A 66 2.84 -14.36 -16.71
N ASP A 67 3.18 -13.22 -17.31
CA ASP A 67 4.57 -12.82 -17.57
C ASP A 67 5.14 -12.13 -16.32
N GLU A 68 6.32 -12.59 -15.89
CA GLU A 68 6.98 -12.10 -14.68
C GLU A 68 7.34 -10.62 -14.76
N LYS A 69 7.81 -10.14 -15.93
CA LYS A 69 8.19 -8.72 -16.08
C LYS A 69 6.98 -7.81 -16.10
N GLU A 70 5.87 -8.26 -16.68
CA GLU A 70 4.60 -7.51 -16.62
C GLU A 70 4.06 -7.46 -15.19
N ALA A 71 4.14 -8.56 -14.44
CA ALA A 71 3.75 -8.61 -13.03
C ALA A 71 4.61 -7.68 -12.17
N GLU A 72 5.94 -7.75 -12.28
CA GLU A 72 6.87 -6.85 -11.57
C GLU A 72 6.59 -5.38 -11.89
N LYS A 73 6.39 -5.06 -13.17
CA LYS A 73 6.05 -3.69 -13.58
C LYS A 73 4.71 -3.24 -13.00
N ALA A 74 3.72 -4.12 -12.93
CA ALA A 74 2.43 -3.81 -12.33
C ALA A 74 2.56 -3.54 -10.82
N ILE A 75 3.38 -4.34 -10.10
CA ILE A 75 3.68 -4.15 -8.68
C ILE A 75 4.38 -2.79 -8.46
N GLU A 76 5.45 -2.51 -9.19
CA GLU A 76 6.21 -1.26 -9.07
C GLU A 76 5.35 -0.04 -9.38
N ASN A 77 4.58 -0.07 -10.47
CA ASN A 77 3.68 1.03 -10.82
C ASN A 77 2.61 1.26 -9.75
N PHE A 78 2.03 0.18 -9.21
CA PHE A 78 1.01 0.28 -8.19
C PHE A 78 1.55 0.85 -6.88
N LYS A 79 2.71 0.35 -6.44
CA LYS A 79 3.45 0.86 -5.27
C LYS A 79 3.76 2.35 -5.41
N ASN A 80 4.34 2.76 -6.54
CA ASN A 80 4.72 4.15 -6.78
C ASN A 80 3.50 5.07 -6.84
N LYS A 81 2.41 4.65 -7.50
CA LYS A 81 1.13 5.39 -7.50
C LYS A 81 0.66 5.71 -6.08
N TRP A 82 0.67 4.72 -5.18
CA TRP A 82 0.18 4.91 -3.81
C TRP A 82 1.12 5.72 -2.94
N LYS A 83 2.43 5.61 -3.17
CA LYS A 83 3.42 6.48 -2.55
C LYS A 83 3.21 7.94 -2.95
N GLU A 84 3.07 8.22 -4.24
CA GLU A 84 2.78 9.55 -4.77
C GLU A 84 1.46 10.10 -4.20
N TYR A 85 0.40 9.30 -4.22
CA TYR A 85 -0.89 9.67 -3.62
C TYR A 85 -0.76 10.07 -2.15
N CYS A 86 -0.03 9.29 -1.36
CA CYS A 86 0.18 9.60 0.06
C CYS A 86 0.95 10.91 0.27
N LEU A 87 2.00 11.14 -0.52
CA LEU A 87 2.81 12.37 -0.45
C LEU A 87 1.98 13.61 -0.85
N GLU A 88 1.22 13.53 -1.94
CA GLU A 88 0.37 14.62 -2.43
C GLU A 88 -0.74 14.99 -1.43
N ASN A 89 -1.26 14.00 -0.72
CA ASN A 89 -2.37 14.19 0.23
C ASN A 89 -1.89 14.37 1.68
N ASN A 90 -0.58 14.42 1.94
CA ASN A 90 0.03 14.52 3.27
C ASN A 90 -0.57 13.51 4.27
N ILE A 91 -0.72 12.27 3.84
CA ILE A 91 -1.24 11.19 4.70
C ILE A 91 -0.13 10.81 5.68
N HIS A 92 -0.46 10.78 6.98
CA HIS A 92 0.47 10.54 8.09
C HIS A 92 0.31 9.14 8.65
#